data_AF-A0A2U3CDR6-F1
#
_entry.id   AF-A0A2U3CDR6-F1
#
_cell.length_a   1.000
_cell.length_b   1.000
_cell.length_c   1.000
_cell.angle_alpha   90.00
_cell.angle_beta   90.00
_cell.angle_gamma   90.00
#
_symmetry.space_group_name_H-M   'P 1'
#
loop_
_entity.id
_entity.type
_entity.pdbx_description
1 polymer ?
#
loop_
_entity_poly.entity_id
_entity_poly.type
_entity_poly.pdbx_seq_one_letter_code
_entity_poly.pdbx_strand_id
1 'polypeptide(L)'
;MKKQILLILLAITMSTSIGQMSLKAEIAGNHDRSYWPTDEWTFVIPETVGMNASLIEDLKKYIDAEVVGLDGIIVVKNGYLVLNEYYNGWKENMEHPLYSCTKSITSAAVGIAIDKGYFTVDDYVLDFFPNRTFETVDVHKKNITVKNLLQMQTGLDWDEWSLAYGHPDNDHTAMQRSDDYIQFILDKPMASDPGTVFVYCGGASHLLSAIVQQTANMTTWDFLNLYLFNPIGINPGTHLTSPHDVFFGAHGLHLTPLDMARFGLLYLNNGTWDGEQIISESWVIESTRNYAQIGERYGVPIQYGYQWWIFDQTYGYFDFLAVGYAGQKIHCFPELDLIVVFTASADINRDPILNNYIIPAIVGKTKSRITLDFLPVVIALFVGVTFKHVIPKKKNH
;
A
#
# COMPACT_ATOMS: atom_id res chain seq x y z
N MET A 1 48.18 -12.75 25.13
CA MET A 1 48.05 -11.65 24.15
C MET A 1 47.68 -12.20 22.77
N LYS A 2 46.40 -12.16 22.38
CA LYS A 2 45.84 -12.34 21.01
C LYS A 2 44.32 -12.54 21.16
N LYS A 3 43.51 -11.48 20.96
CA LYS A 3 42.05 -11.46 20.70
C LYS A 3 41.50 -10.02 20.89
N GLN A 4 41.89 -9.09 20.01
CA GLN A 4 41.31 -7.73 20.00
C GLN A 4 41.46 -7.01 18.64
N ILE A 5 41.30 -7.74 17.53
CA ILE A 5 41.19 -7.17 16.16
C ILE A 5 40.15 -7.98 15.37
N LEU A 6 38.86 -7.84 15.72
CA LEU A 6 37.75 -8.37 14.92
C LEU A 6 36.40 -7.70 15.28
N LEU A 7 36.34 -6.36 15.23
CA LEU A 7 35.09 -5.62 15.53
C LEU A 7 34.90 -4.32 14.73
N ILE A 8 35.82 -3.96 13.83
CA ILE A 8 35.77 -2.70 13.06
C ILE A 8 35.30 -2.91 11.60
N LEU A 9 35.35 -4.15 11.07
CA LEU A 9 34.90 -4.43 9.70
C LEU A 9 33.38 -4.64 9.52
N LEU A 10 32.61 -4.82 10.59
CA LEU A 10 31.15 -5.04 10.49
C LEU A 10 30.32 -3.75 10.41
N ALA A 11 30.89 -2.61 10.82
CA ALA A 11 30.18 -1.33 10.83
C ALA A 11 30.15 -0.65 9.45
N ILE A 12 31.13 -0.94 8.59
CA ILE A 12 31.28 -0.27 7.28
C ILE A 12 30.34 -0.87 6.22
N THR A 13 29.93 -2.13 6.35
CA THR A 13 29.04 -2.82 5.39
C THR A 13 27.56 -2.49 5.59
N MET A 14 27.11 -2.20 6.82
CA MET A 14 25.72 -1.77 7.07
C MET A 14 25.44 -0.32 6.65
N SER A 15 26.43 0.58 6.75
CA SER A 15 26.29 1.94 6.22
C SER A 15 26.15 1.97 4.70
N THR A 16 26.80 1.03 3.98
CA THR A 16 26.72 0.98 2.51
C THR A 16 25.39 0.44 1.99
N SER A 17 24.75 -0.52 2.68
CA SER A 17 23.45 -1.06 2.24
C SER A 17 22.32 -0.06 2.45
N ILE A 18 22.29 0.63 3.60
CA ILE A 18 21.30 1.68 3.89
C ILE A 18 21.48 2.86 2.91
N GLY A 19 22.73 3.27 2.65
CA GLY A 19 23.02 4.32 1.67
C GLY A 19 22.59 3.98 0.23
N GLN A 20 22.80 2.73 -0.22
CA GLN A 20 22.34 2.28 -1.54
C GLN A 20 20.82 2.14 -1.66
N MET A 21 20.14 1.83 -0.56
CA MET A 21 18.68 1.73 -0.51
C MET A 21 18.02 3.12 -0.51
N SER A 22 18.59 4.08 0.22
CA SER A 22 18.24 5.51 0.15
C SER A 22 18.39 6.05 -1.27
N LEU A 23 19.53 5.78 -1.92
CA LEU A 23 19.80 6.23 -3.28
C LEU A 23 18.86 5.60 -4.33
N LYS A 24 18.31 4.40 -4.07
CA LYS A 24 17.31 3.76 -4.94
C LYS A 24 15.92 4.38 -4.81
N ALA A 25 15.53 4.80 -3.60
CA ALA A 25 14.32 5.59 -3.39
C ALA A 25 14.43 7.01 -3.97
N GLU A 26 15.64 7.61 -3.98
CA GLU A 26 15.95 8.83 -4.74
C GLU A 26 15.93 8.63 -6.27
N ILE A 27 15.85 7.39 -6.78
CA ILE A 27 15.62 7.07 -8.20
C ILE A 27 14.13 6.73 -8.44
N ALA A 28 13.24 7.28 -7.61
CA ALA A 28 11.88 7.56 -8.06
C ALA A 28 11.99 8.63 -9.16
N GLY A 29 11.71 8.23 -10.41
CA GLY A 29 12.22 8.95 -11.56
C GLY A 29 11.49 10.28 -11.79
N ASN A 30 12.25 11.38 -11.79
CA ASN A 30 11.81 12.60 -12.46
C ASN A 30 11.85 12.36 -13.98
N HIS A 31 10.80 11.71 -14.47
CA HIS A 31 10.58 11.44 -15.87
C HIS A 31 9.97 12.71 -16.50
N ASP A 32 10.79 13.48 -17.21
CA ASP A 32 10.33 14.62 -18.00
C ASP A 32 9.36 14.12 -19.09
N ARG A 33 8.06 14.39 -18.92
CA ARG A 33 6.97 13.91 -19.77
C ARG A 33 6.25 15.07 -20.43
N SER A 34 6.13 15.00 -21.75
CA SER A 34 5.31 15.92 -22.55
C SER A 34 3.84 15.49 -22.66
N TYR A 35 3.39 14.54 -21.84
CA TYR A 35 2.06 13.93 -21.94
C TYR A 35 1.58 13.44 -20.56
N TRP A 36 0.32 13.74 -20.24
CA TRP A 36 -0.36 13.37 -19.00
C TRP A 36 -1.78 12.86 -19.30
N PRO A 37 -2.19 11.69 -18.77
CA PRO A 37 -3.47 11.07 -19.11
C PRO A 37 -4.63 11.63 -18.27
N THR A 38 -4.71 12.95 -18.10
CA THR A 38 -5.75 13.61 -17.29
C THR A 38 -7.13 13.27 -17.84
N ASP A 39 -7.41 13.57 -19.10
CA ASP A 39 -8.68 13.24 -19.74
C ASP A 39 -8.72 11.77 -20.20
N GLU A 40 -7.76 11.38 -21.04
CA GLU A 40 -7.73 10.07 -21.70
C GLU A 40 -6.32 9.45 -21.75
N TRP A 41 -6.24 8.13 -21.83
CA TRP A 41 -4.99 7.39 -21.97
C TRP A 41 -4.61 7.18 -23.44
N THR A 42 -3.42 7.63 -23.83
CA THR A 42 -2.85 7.38 -25.16
C THR A 42 -2.33 5.95 -25.21
N PHE A 43 -3.01 5.11 -25.98
CA PHE A 43 -2.57 3.75 -26.29
C PHE A 43 -1.42 3.76 -27.30
N VAL A 44 -0.37 2.99 -27.05
CA VAL A 44 0.77 2.77 -27.96
C VAL A 44 1.10 1.30 -28.09
N ILE A 45 1.65 0.89 -29.24
CA ILE A 45 2.17 -0.47 -29.40
C ILE A 45 3.41 -0.70 -28.51
N PRO A 46 3.67 -1.93 -28.03
CA PRO A 46 4.77 -2.21 -27.10
C PRO A 46 6.14 -1.70 -27.58
N GLU A 47 6.46 -1.81 -28.87
CA GLU A 47 7.75 -1.40 -29.43
C GLU A 47 8.02 0.10 -29.27
N THR A 48 6.99 0.95 -29.29
CA THR A 48 7.12 2.42 -29.13
C THR A 48 7.74 2.80 -27.79
N VAL A 49 7.57 1.98 -26.77
CA VAL A 49 8.09 2.18 -25.41
C VAL A 49 9.18 1.16 -25.02
N GLY A 50 9.76 0.49 -26.04
CA GLY A 50 10.87 -0.45 -25.86
C GLY A 50 10.46 -1.82 -25.33
N MET A 51 9.18 -2.21 -25.44
CA MET A 51 8.68 -3.51 -25.03
C MET A 51 8.57 -4.49 -26.20
N ASN A 52 8.89 -5.76 -25.96
CA ASN A 52 8.74 -6.84 -26.94
C ASN A 52 7.25 -7.25 -27.09
N ALA A 53 6.62 -6.87 -28.21
CA ALA A 53 5.22 -7.17 -28.45
C ALA A 53 4.90 -8.68 -28.53
N SER A 54 5.83 -9.53 -28.96
CA SER A 54 5.57 -10.99 -29.00
C SER A 54 5.35 -11.55 -27.59
N LEU A 55 6.05 -11.03 -26.58
CA LEU A 55 5.82 -11.42 -25.18
C LEU A 55 4.50 -10.86 -24.62
N ILE A 56 4.02 -9.72 -25.10
CA ILE A 56 2.71 -9.17 -24.72
C ILE A 56 1.57 -9.95 -25.40
N GLU A 57 1.74 -10.33 -26.65
CA GLU A 57 0.79 -11.21 -27.35
C GLU A 57 0.79 -12.64 -26.77
N ASP A 58 1.91 -13.16 -26.30
CA ASP A 58 1.96 -14.46 -25.62
C ASP A 58 1.40 -14.39 -24.18
N LEU A 59 1.50 -13.23 -23.51
CA LEU A 59 0.82 -12.97 -22.24
C LEU A 59 -0.70 -13.06 -22.39
N LYS A 60 -1.27 -12.41 -23.42
CA LYS A 60 -2.72 -12.45 -23.67
C LYS A 60 -3.22 -13.88 -23.84
N LYS A 61 -2.55 -14.67 -24.68
CA LYS A 61 -2.83 -16.10 -24.86
C LYS A 61 -2.71 -16.91 -23.57
N TYR A 62 -1.72 -16.60 -22.72
CA TYR A 62 -1.56 -17.25 -21.42
C TYR A 62 -2.70 -16.91 -20.45
N ILE A 63 -3.14 -15.64 -20.42
CA ILE A 63 -4.28 -15.23 -19.61
C ILE A 63 -5.56 -15.95 -20.06
N ASP A 64 -5.85 -15.91 -21.37
CA ASP A 64 -7.03 -16.58 -21.97
C ASP A 64 -7.10 -18.09 -21.69
N ALA A 65 -5.94 -18.76 -21.55
CA ALA A 65 -5.85 -20.21 -21.39
C ALA A 65 -5.77 -20.67 -19.93
N GLU A 66 -5.07 -19.94 -19.05
CA GLU A 66 -4.61 -20.45 -17.75
C GLU A 66 -5.03 -19.58 -16.55
N VAL A 67 -5.43 -18.32 -16.75
CA VAL A 67 -5.65 -17.37 -15.64
C VAL A 67 -7.14 -17.18 -15.34
N VAL A 68 -7.62 -17.91 -14.34
CA VAL A 68 -9.02 -17.81 -13.85
C VAL A 68 -9.14 -16.73 -12.78
N GLY A 69 -10.15 -15.87 -12.90
CA GLY A 69 -10.53 -14.88 -11.88
C GLY A 69 -9.89 -13.49 -12.03
N LEU A 70 -9.00 -13.29 -13.00
CA LEU A 70 -8.58 -11.95 -13.45
C LEU A 70 -9.77 -11.26 -14.14
N ASP A 71 -10.00 -9.99 -13.82
CA ASP A 71 -11.07 -9.17 -14.39
C ASP A 71 -10.54 -8.05 -15.30
N GLY A 72 -9.35 -7.51 -15.00
CA GLY A 72 -8.67 -6.53 -15.84
C GLY A 72 -7.17 -6.46 -15.59
N ILE A 73 -6.39 -6.22 -16.66
CA ILE A 73 -4.95 -5.97 -16.59
C ILE A 73 -4.57 -4.74 -17.41
N ILE A 74 -3.93 -3.78 -16.74
CA ILE A 74 -3.43 -2.55 -17.35
C ILE A 74 -1.92 -2.55 -17.25
N VAL A 75 -1.23 -2.25 -18.35
CA VAL A 75 0.22 -2.02 -18.37
C VAL A 75 0.47 -0.62 -18.90
N VAL A 76 1.09 0.21 -18.07
CA VAL A 76 1.56 1.55 -18.45
C VAL A 76 3.07 1.55 -18.42
N LYS A 77 3.70 2.03 -19.50
CA LYS A 77 5.15 2.13 -19.65
C LYS A 77 5.50 3.50 -20.21
N ASN A 78 6.46 4.20 -19.63
CA ASN A 78 6.82 5.57 -20.01
C ASN A 78 5.64 6.56 -19.95
N GLY A 79 4.63 6.29 -19.11
CA GLY A 79 3.39 7.09 -19.03
C GLY A 79 2.37 6.80 -20.15
N TYR A 80 2.65 5.89 -21.08
CA TYR A 80 1.73 5.46 -22.13
C TYR A 80 1.07 4.12 -21.81
N LEU A 81 -0.17 3.96 -22.25
CA LEU A 81 -0.93 2.71 -22.10
C LEU A 81 -0.49 1.70 -23.18
N VAL A 82 -0.09 0.50 -22.76
CA VAL A 82 0.45 -0.57 -23.63
C VAL A 82 -0.45 -1.80 -23.67
N LEU A 83 -1.14 -2.08 -22.57
CA LEU A 83 -2.09 -3.17 -22.44
C LEU A 83 -3.31 -2.68 -21.67
N ASN A 84 -4.50 -2.99 -22.16
CA ASN A 84 -5.79 -2.53 -21.64
C ASN A 84 -6.83 -3.64 -21.83
N GLU A 85 -6.64 -4.78 -21.18
CA GLU A 85 -7.41 -6.01 -21.42
C GLU A 85 -8.36 -6.30 -20.26
N TYR A 86 -9.57 -6.77 -20.57
CA TYR A 86 -10.65 -7.02 -19.62
C TYR A 86 -11.30 -8.38 -19.87
N TYR A 87 -11.70 -9.04 -18.80
CA TYR A 87 -12.11 -10.44 -18.77
C TYR A 87 -13.41 -10.62 -17.98
N ASN A 88 -13.98 -11.82 -18.01
CA ASN A 88 -15.21 -12.19 -17.28
C ASN A 88 -16.45 -11.29 -17.52
N GLY A 89 -16.45 -10.45 -18.55
CA GLY A 89 -17.52 -9.50 -18.86
C GLY A 89 -17.31 -8.09 -18.31
N TRP A 90 -16.22 -7.84 -17.58
CA TRP A 90 -15.79 -6.51 -17.16
C TRP A 90 -15.35 -5.64 -18.35
N LYS A 91 -15.29 -4.33 -18.12
CA LYS A 91 -14.99 -3.31 -19.13
C LYS A 91 -14.22 -2.14 -18.52
N GLU A 92 -13.57 -1.39 -19.39
CA GLU A 92 -12.78 -0.19 -19.10
C GLU A 92 -13.45 0.83 -18.18
N ASN A 93 -14.74 1.09 -18.38
CA ASN A 93 -15.51 2.07 -17.61
C ASN A 93 -16.23 1.47 -16.37
N MET A 94 -15.85 0.27 -15.92
CA MET A 94 -16.47 -0.39 -14.77
C MET A 94 -15.55 -0.32 -13.55
N GLU A 95 -16.08 0.22 -12.46
CA GLU A 95 -15.37 0.34 -11.20
C GLU A 95 -15.22 -1.01 -10.49
N HIS A 96 -14.11 -1.19 -9.78
CA HIS A 96 -13.88 -2.33 -8.90
C HIS A 96 -13.67 -1.84 -7.45
N PRO A 97 -14.13 -2.59 -6.43
CA PRO A 97 -13.80 -2.30 -5.04
C PRO A 97 -12.30 -2.46 -4.83
N LEU A 98 -11.59 -1.37 -4.54
CA LEU A 98 -10.14 -1.38 -4.36
C LEU A 98 -9.70 -2.15 -3.10
N TYR A 99 -10.63 -2.37 -2.18
CA TYR A 99 -10.36 -2.89 -0.85
C TYR A 99 -9.14 -2.17 -0.24
N SER A 100 -8.16 -2.92 0.30
CA SER A 100 -6.98 -2.35 0.95
C SER A 100 -6.05 -1.50 0.07
N CYS A 101 -6.22 -1.43 -1.26
CA CYS A 101 -5.57 -0.38 -2.07
C CYS A 101 -6.01 1.04 -1.65
N THR A 102 -7.21 1.18 -1.06
CA THR A 102 -7.71 2.45 -0.48
C THR A 102 -6.77 3.04 0.57
N LYS A 103 -5.98 2.21 1.25
CA LYS A 103 -5.04 2.65 2.29
C LYS A 103 -3.94 3.54 1.70
N SER A 104 -3.40 3.18 0.54
CA SER A 104 -2.38 3.96 -0.17
C SER A 104 -2.94 5.33 -0.62
N ILE A 105 -4.20 5.39 -1.05
CA ILE A 105 -4.92 6.65 -1.36
C ILE A 105 -5.13 7.50 -0.09
N THR A 106 -5.46 6.85 1.04
CA THR A 106 -5.61 7.55 2.34
C THR A 106 -4.28 8.11 2.84
N SER A 107 -3.18 7.40 2.62
CA SER A 107 -1.81 7.89 2.86
C SER A 107 -1.48 9.11 2.01
N ALA A 108 -1.90 9.14 0.73
CA ALA A 108 -1.79 10.33 -0.10
C ALA A 108 -2.59 11.53 0.46
N ALA A 109 -3.84 11.33 0.92
CA ALA A 109 -4.62 12.38 1.57
C ALA A 109 -3.93 12.95 2.83
N VAL A 110 -3.30 12.10 3.63
CA VAL A 110 -2.51 12.50 4.81
C VAL A 110 -1.30 13.34 4.41
N GLY A 111 -0.56 12.93 3.37
CA GLY A 111 0.56 13.70 2.83
C GLY A 111 0.15 15.09 2.35
N ILE A 112 -0.91 15.16 1.53
CA ILE A 112 -1.49 16.41 1.04
C ILE A 112 -1.94 17.31 2.21
N ALA A 113 -2.46 16.74 3.29
CA ALA A 113 -2.88 17.51 4.46
C ALA A 113 -1.68 18.08 5.25
N ILE A 114 -0.59 17.32 5.34
CA ILE A 114 0.68 17.76 5.94
C ILE A 114 1.34 18.83 5.07
N ASP A 115 1.36 18.67 3.75
CA ASP A 115 1.90 19.66 2.80
C ASP A 115 1.12 21.00 2.86
N LYS A 116 -0.17 20.95 3.22
CA LYS A 116 -1.02 22.12 3.48
C LYS A 116 -0.88 22.70 4.90
N GLY A 117 -0.07 22.07 5.76
CA GLY A 117 0.21 22.53 7.12
C GLY A 117 -0.92 22.29 8.12
N TYR A 118 -1.82 21.33 7.88
CA TYR A 118 -2.92 21.03 8.80
C TYR A 118 -2.46 20.29 10.07
N PHE A 119 -1.45 19.43 9.96
CA PHE A 119 -0.85 18.65 11.05
C PHE A 119 0.52 18.08 10.61
N THR A 120 1.21 17.35 11.49
CA THR A 120 2.47 16.65 11.20
C THR A 120 2.38 15.15 11.47
N VAL A 121 3.35 14.36 10.99
CA VAL A 121 3.41 12.91 11.30
C VAL A 121 3.71 12.63 12.78
N ASP A 122 4.32 13.57 13.49
CA ASP A 122 4.72 13.38 14.90
C ASP A 122 3.62 13.82 15.89
N ASP A 123 2.51 14.39 15.39
CA ASP A 123 1.37 14.81 16.20
C ASP A 123 0.63 13.60 16.81
N TYR A 124 0.13 13.76 18.04
CA TYR A 124 -0.52 12.69 18.79
C TYR A 124 -1.98 12.48 18.34
N VAL A 125 -2.35 11.22 18.12
CA VAL A 125 -3.66 10.82 17.59
C VAL A 125 -4.82 11.28 18.46
N LEU A 126 -4.65 11.32 19.79
CA LEU A 126 -5.72 11.73 20.71
C LEU A 126 -6.01 13.24 20.66
N ASP A 127 -5.04 14.08 20.26
CA ASP A 127 -5.20 15.53 20.24
C ASP A 127 -6.19 15.99 19.15
N PHE A 128 -6.40 15.16 18.11
CA PHE A 128 -7.43 15.36 17.09
C PHE A 128 -8.85 15.02 17.55
N PHE A 129 -9.01 14.36 18.71
CA PHE A 129 -10.30 13.92 19.24
C PHE A 129 -10.58 14.41 20.67
N PRO A 130 -10.45 15.73 20.97
CA PRO A 130 -10.45 16.27 22.32
C PRO A 130 -11.78 16.11 23.08
N ASN A 131 -12.88 15.85 22.36
CA ASN A 131 -14.22 15.66 22.92
C ASN A 131 -14.57 14.19 23.21
N ARG A 132 -13.65 13.24 22.98
CA ARG A 132 -13.87 11.81 23.24
C ARG A 132 -13.37 11.40 24.62
N THR A 133 -14.13 10.53 25.28
CA THR A 133 -13.70 9.80 26.48
C THR A 133 -13.20 8.42 26.07
N PHE A 134 -12.24 7.85 26.79
CA PHE A 134 -11.67 6.54 26.48
C PHE A 134 -11.80 5.61 27.69
N GLU A 135 -12.23 4.36 27.49
CA GLU A 135 -12.41 3.40 28.59
C GLU A 135 -11.11 3.12 29.35
N THR A 136 -9.99 3.07 28.64
CA THR A 136 -8.65 2.92 29.22
C THR A 136 -7.70 3.97 28.66
N VAL A 137 -7.32 4.94 29.50
CA VAL A 137 -6.31 5.97 29.22
C VAL A 137 -4.94 5.49 29.71
N ASP A 138 -4.34 4.60 28.93
CA ASP A 138 -2.93 4.21 29.10
C ASP A 138 -2.00 5.37 28.68
N VAL A 139 -0.86 5.51 29.35
CA VAL A 139 0.23 6.41 28.90
C VAL A 139 0.73 6.02 27.51
N HIS A 140 0.77 4.72 27.19
CA HIS A 140 1.16 4.23 25.87
C HIS A 140 0.16 4.70 24.80
N LYS A 141 -1.15 4.73 25.10
CA LYS A 141 -2.20 5.20 24.17
C LYS A 141 -2.08 6.70 23.85
N LYS A 142 -1.65 7.52 24.81
CA LYS A 142 -1.40 8.96 24.58
C LYS A 142 -0.24 9.24 23.63
N ASN A 143 0.70 8.30 23.52
CA ASN A 143 1.91 8.46 22.73
C ASN A 143 1.76 7.95 21.28
N ILE A 144 0.59 7.46 20.86
CA ILE A 144 0.33 7.07 19.48
C ILE A 144 0.37 8.33 18.60
N THR A 145 1.26 8.34 17.61
CA THR A 145 1.40 9.41 16.62
C THR A 145 0.74 9.07 15.29
N VAL A 146 0.48 10.08 14.44
CA VAL A 146 0.06 9.89 13.04
C VAL A 146 1.00 8.93 12.30
N LYS A 147 2.32 9.04 12.53
CA LYS A 147 3.36 8.15 12.00
C LYS A 147 3.12 6.68 12.35
N ASN A 148 2.74 6.41 13.60
CA ASN A 148 2.44 5.05 14.05
C ASN A 148 1.20 4.46 13.34
N LEU A 149 0.20 5.28 13.00
CA LEU A 149 -0.94 4.84 12.19
C LEU A 149 -0.53 4.50 10.75
N LEU A 150 0.32 5.34 10.14
CA LEU A 150 0.81 5.15 8.76
C LEU A 150 1.66 3.88 8.61
N GLN A 151 2.51 3.60 9.61
CA GLN A 151 3.41 2.46 9.66
C GLN A 151 2.74 1.15 10.10
N MET A 152 1.44 1.16 10.45
CA MET A 152 0.74 0.02 11.07
C MET A 152 1.41 -0.45 12.37
N GLN A 153 1.91 0.48 13.18
CA GLN A 153 2.62 0.24 14.44
C GLN A 153 1.93 0.93 15.62
N THR A 154 0.60 0.81 15.70
CA THR A 154 -0.22 1.56 16.66
C THR A 154 -0.02 1.14 18.11
N GLY A 155 0.43 -0.10 18.36
CA GLY A 155 0.49 -0.70 19.69
C GLY A 155 -0.87 -1.17 20.24
N LEU A 156 -1.97 -0.93 19.54
CA LEU A 156 -3.31 -1.39 19.92
C LEU A 156 -3.39 -2.93 19.84
N ASP A 157 -4.18 -3.53 20.73
CA ASP A 157 -4.53 -4.96 20.74
C ASP A 157 -5.53 -5.28 19.62
N TRP A 158 -5.08 -5.19 18.37
CA TRP A 158 -5.92 -5.30 17.17
C TRP A 158 -5.69 -6.61 16.43
N ASP A 159 -6.76 -7.35 16.14
CA ASP A 159 -6.73 -8.55 15.33
C ASP A 159 -7.79 -8.55 14.22
N GLU A 160 -7.36 -8.16 13.01
CA GLU A 160 -8.12 -8.39 11.78
C GLU A 160 -7.54 -9.47 10.87
N TRP A 161 -6.54 -10.23 11.34
CA TRP A 161 -5.80 -11.19 10.50
C TRP A 161 -6.01 -12.65 10.92
N SER A 162 -6.05 -12.98 12.21
CA SER A 162 -6.17 -14.37 12.67
C SER A 162 -7.57 -14.94 12.43
N LEU A 163 -8.57 -14.07 12.37
CA LEU A 163 -9.97 -14.39 12.12
C LEU A 163 -10.41 -13.84 10.76
N ALA A 164 -11.26 -14.59 10.04
CA ALA A 164 -11.78 -14.16 8.75
C ALA A 164 -12.69 -12.92 8.87
N TYR A 165 -12.60 -12.02 7.88
CA TYR A 165 -13.56 -10.92 7.72
C TYR A 165 -15.01 -11.45 7.70
N GLY A 166 -15.91 -10.79 8.42
CA GLY A 166 -17.28 -11.24 8.67
C GLY A 166 -17.48 -12.02 9.98
N HIS A 167 -16.41 -12.55 10.59
CA HIS A 167 -16.45 -13.13 11.93
C HIS A 167 -16.71 -12.02 12.99
N PRO A 168 -17.61 -12.19 13.97
CA PRO A 168 -17.90 -11.15 14.96
C PRO A 168 -16.69 -10.68 15.76
N ASP A 169 -15.77 -11.59 16.08
CA ASP A 169 -14.59 -11.28 16.91
C ASP A 169 -13.38 -10.79 16.10
N ASN A 170 -13.48 -10.67 14.76
CA ASN A 170 -12.48 -10.00 13.94
C ASN A 170 -12.65 -8.49 14.13
N ASP A 171 -11.61 -7.77 14.59
CA ASP A 171 -11.75 -6.38 15.04
C ASP A 171 -12.23 -5.42 13.95
N HIS A 172 -11.85 -5.67 12.69
CA HIS A 172 -12.35 -4.91 11.55
C HIS A 172 -13.86 -5.06 11.38
N THR A 173 -14.36 -6.29 11.53
CA THR A 173 -15.77 -6.63 11.43
C THR A 173 -16.55 -6.11 12.64
N ALA A 174 -15.97 -6.20 13.84
CA ALA A 174 -16.55 -5.67 15.08
C ALA A 174 -16.70 -4.13 14.99
N MET A 175 -15.65 -3.44 14.55
CA MET A 175 -15.67 -2.01 14.25
C MET A 175 -16.79 -1.67 13.26
N GLN A 176 -16.88 -2.37 12.13
CA GLN A 176 -17.92 -2.14 11.12
C GLN A 176 -19.37 -2.36 11.63
N ARG A 177 -19.54 -3.10 12.73
CA ARG A 177 -20.83 -3.34 13.40
C ARG A 177 -21.09 -2.42 14.60
N SER A 178 -20.14 -1.55 14.95
CA SER A 178 -20.30 -0.54 15.99
C SER A 178 -20.96 0.74 15.45
N ASP A 179 -21.63 1.49 16.33
CA ASP A 179 -22.26 2.76 15.98
C ASP A 179 -21.24 3.87 15.71
N ASP A 180 -20.04 3.79 16.30
CA ASP A 180 -18.96 4.78 16.13
C ASP A 180 -17.60 4.08 15.97
N TYR A 181 -17.12 4.04 14.73
CA TYR A 181 -15.87 3.36 14.37
C TYR A 181 -14.66 4.02 15.04
N ILE A 182 -14.65 5.34 15.18
CA ILE A 182 -13.54 6.07 15.82
C ILE A 182 -13.52 5.73 17.30
N GLN A 183 -14.68 5.73 17.97
CA GLN A 183 -14.76 5.35 19.37
C GLN A 183 -14.29 3.91 19.59
N PHE A 184 -14.77 2.96 18.76
CA PHE A 184 -14.36 1.56 18.82
C PHE A 184 -12.84 1.41 18.78
N ILE A 185 -12.16 2.07 17.83
CA ILE A 185 -10.69 1.98 17.69
C ILE A 185 -9.99 2.63 18.89
N LEU A 186 -10.47 3.78 19.37
CA LEU A 186 -9.84 4.50 20.48
C LEU A 186 -10.06 3.84 21.84
N ASP A 187 -11.08 3.00 22.00
CA ASP A 187 -11.30 2.20 23.23
C ASP A 187 -10.47 0.91 23.28
N LYS A 188 -10.01 0.36 22.15
CA LYS A 188 -9.14 -0.82 22.12
C LYS A 188 -7.97 -0.72 23.11
N PRO A 189 -7.66 -1.77 23.89
CA PRO A 189 -6.55 -1.74 24.83
C PRO A 189 -5.20 -1.73 24.09
N MET A 190 -4.12 -1.41 24.82
CA MET A 190 -2.76 -1.50 24.30
C MET A 190 -2.21 -2.92 24.49
N ALA A 191 -1.56 -3.46 23.46
CA ALA A 191 -0.80 -4.72 23.52
C ALA A 191 0.72 -4.51 23.50
N SER A 192 1.20 -3.37 22.97
CA SER A 192 2.63 -3.04 22.88
C SER A 192 2.86 -1.52 22.80
N ASP A 193 4.14 -1.10 22.89
CA ASP A 193 4.54 0.29 22.70
C ASP A 193 4.28 0.75 21.25
N PRO A 194 3.71 1.96 21.02
CA PRO A 194 3.58 2.52 19.68
C PRO A 194 4.94 2.62 18.97
N GLY A 195 4.97 2.31 17.68
CA GLY A 195 6.19 2.31 16.85
C GLY A 195 7.08 1.07 17.01
N THR A 196 6.69 0.05 17.77
CA THR A 196 7.55 -1.13 18.04
C THR A 196 7.16 -2.42 17.32
N VAL A 197 5.87 -2.70 17.16
CA VAL A 197 5.36 -3.93 16.56
C VAL A 197 4.42 -3.62 15.40
N PHE A 198 4.65 -4.24 14.24
CA PHE A 198 3.74 -4.16 13.11
C PHE A 198 2.49 -5.02 13.36
N VAL A 199 1.32 -4.38 13.29
CA VAL A 199 -0.01 -5.02 13.35
C VAL A 199 -0.87 -4.37 12.27
N TYR A 200 -1.21 -5.14 11.23
CA TYR A 200 -2.05 -4.65 10.14
C TYR A 200 -3.43 -4.26 10.67
N CYS A 201 -3.83 -2.99 10.47
CA CYS A 201 -4.94 -2.40 11.18
C CYS A 201 -5.74 -1.46 10.26
N GLY A 202 -6.91 -1.91 9.79
CA GLY A 202 -7.87 -1.05 9.10
C GLY A 202 -8.39 0.09 9.97
N GLY A 203 -8.44 -0.09 11.29
CA GLY A 203 -8.70 0.99 12.25
C GLY A 203 -7.70 2.14 12.12
N ALA A 204 -6.40 1.86 11.94
CA ALA A 204 -5.38 2.89 11.77
C ALA A 204 -5.60 3.73 10.50
N SER A 205 -5.93 3.10 9.38
CA SER A 205 -6.30 3.80 8.14
C SER A 205 -7.61 4.60 8.29
N HIS A 206 -8.58 4.13 9.08
CA HIS A 206 -9.80 4.88 9.33
C HIS A 206 -9.56 6.11 10.22
N LEU A 207 -8.73 6.00 11.26
CA LEU A 207 -8.32 7.15 12.07
C LEU A 207 -7.57 8.19 11.25
N LEU A 208 -6.69 7.79 10.32
CA LEU A 208 -6.02 8.74 9.42
C LEU A 208 -7.01 9.50 8.53
N SER A 209 -8.03 8.81 7.98
CA SER A 209 -9.13 9.46 7.27
C SER A 209 -9.90 10.44 8.17
N ALA A 210 -10.18 10.06 9.42
CA ALA A 210 -10.84 10.93 10.38
C ALA A 210 -10.01 12.17 10.73
N ILE A 211 -8.69 12.04 10.89
CA ILE A 211 -7.78 13.15 11.20
C ILE A 211 -7.78 14.17 10.05
N VAL A 212 -7.65 13.74 8.80
CA VAL A 212 -7.75 14.62 7.62
C VAL A 212 -9.07 15.40 7.62
N GLN A 213 -10.19 14.73 7.85
CA GLN A 213 -11.53 15.35 7.91
C GLN A 213 -11.66 16.40 9.02
N GLN A 214 -11.20 16.08 10.23
CA GLN A 214 -11.24 17.00 11.37
C GLN A 214 -10.38 18.24 11.13
N THR A 215 -9.16 18.08 10.61
CA THR A 215 -8.22 19.19 10.45
C THR A 215 -8.50 20.05 9.22
N ALA A 216 -9.01 19.46 8.13
CA ALA A 216 -9.37 20.19 6.92
C ALA A 216 -10.78 20.83 7.00
N ASN A 217 -11.60 20.45 7.99
CA ASN A 217 -12.99 20.91 8.16
C ASN A 217 -13.87 20.71 6.90
N MET A 218 -13.68 19.56 6.24
CA MET A 218 -14.46 19.05 5.11
C MET A 218 -14.41 17.51 5.14
N THR A 219 -15.29 16.81 4.43
CA THR A 219 -15.19 15.33 4.42
C THR A 219 -13.87 14.90 3.76
N THR A 220 -13.29 13.78 4.20
CA THR A 220 -12.08 13.26 3.52
C THR A 220 -12.37 12.84 2.07
N TRP A 221 -13.64 12.57 1.74
CA TRP A 221 -14.07 12.40 0.35
C TRP A 221 -13.94 13.69 -0.46
N ASP A 222 -14.49 14.80 0.03
CA ASP A 222 -14.38 16.11 -0.64
C ASP A 222 -12.91 16.55 -0.75
N PHE A 223 -12.12 16.31 0.31
CA PHE A 223 -10.68 16.58 0.33
C PHE A 223 -9.93 15.81 -0.76
N LEU A 224 -10.19 14.51 -0.88
CA LEU A 224 -9.61 13.66 -1.93
C LEU A 224 -10.04 14.11 -3.33
N ASN A 225 -11.31 14.44 -3.54
CA ASN A 225 -11.79 14.95 -4.82
C ASN A 225 -11.10 16.27 -5.19
N LEU A 226 -11.06 17.23 -4.27
CA LEU A 226 -10.50 18.56 -4.50
C LEU A 226 -8.99 18.55 -4.76
N TYR A 227 -8.23 17.77 -3.99
CA TYR A 227 -6.77 17.86 -3.97
C TYR A 227 -6.02 16.66 -4.55
N LEU A 228 -6.68 15.54 -4.86
CA LEU A 228 -6.03 14.38 -5.47
C LEU A 228 -6.71 13.95 -6.78
N PHE A 229 -8.01 13.70 -6.76
CA PHE A 229 -8.68 13.07 -7.91
C PHE A 229 -8.90 14.03 -9.08
N ASN A 230 -9.49 15.20 -8.83
CA ASN A 230 -9.73 16.20 -9.89
C ASN A 230 -8.42 16.66 -10.57
N PRO A 231 -7.32 16.98 -9.85
CA PRO A 231 -6.07 17.41 -10.49
C PRO A 231 -5.43 16.37 -11.42
N ILE A 232 -5.60 15.06 -11.13
CA ILE A 232 -4.98 13.98 -11.92
C ILE A 232 -5.96 13.25 -12.85
N GLY A 233 -7.19 13.75 -12.97
CA GLY A 233 -8.21 13.20 -13.87
C GLY A 233 -8.83 11.87 -13.43
N ILE A 234 -8.74 11.52 -12.13
CA ILE A 234 -9.49 10.41 -11.58
C ILE A 234 -10.95 10.82 -11.40
N ASN A 235 -11.86 10.02 -11.97
CA ASN A 235 -13.29 10.16 -11.75
C ASN A 235 -13.76 9.02 -10.83
N PRO A 236 -13.68 9.19 -9.50
CA PRO A 236 -13.98 8.11 -8.59
C PRO A 236 -15.49 7.83 -8.61
N GLY A 237 -15.88 6.56 -8.58
CA GLY A 237 -17.28 6.18 -8.58
C GLY A 237 -17.86 6.12 -7.15
N THR A 238 -18.23 4.94 -6.70
CA THR A 238 -18.86 4.75 -5.39
C THR A 238 -17.83 4.67 -4.25
N HIS A 239 -18.25 5.11 -3.06
CA HIS A 239 -17.43 5.00 -1.85
C HIS A 239 -18.25 4.57 -0.63
N LEU A 240 -17.53 4.12 0.39
CA LEU A 240 -18.07 3.75 1.70
C LEU A 240 -17.69 4.80 2.75
N THR A 241 -18.63 5.15 3.61
CA THR A 241 -18.42 5.98 4.80
C THR A 241 -18.73 5.19 6.07
N SER A 242 -18.22 5.66 7.21
CA SER A 242 -18.67 5.23 8.53
C SER A 242 -20.00 5.91 8.92
N PRO A 243 -20.67 5.49 10.01
CA PRO A 243 -21.89 6.14 10.51
C PRO A 243 -21.76 7.65 10.81
N HIS A 244 -20.53 8.15 10.97
CA HIS A 244 -20.21 9.56 11.20
C HIS A 244 -19.68 10.28 9.96
N ASP A 245 -20.02 9.78 8.77
CA ASP A 245 -19.69 10.38 7.46
C ASP A 245 -18.18 10.58 7.22
N VAL A 246 -17.35 9.73 7.85
CA VAL A 246 -15.91 9.68 7.57
C VAL A 246 -15.68 8.65 6.46
N PHE A 247 -15.07 9.07 5.35
CA PHE A 247 -14.63 8.19 4.27
C PHE A 247 -13.85 6.99 4.82
N PHE A 248 -14.19 5.77 4.40
CA PHE A 248 -13.63 4.57 5.01
C PHE A 248 -12.24 4.23 4.45
N GLY A 249 -11.23 4.97 4.88
CA GLY A 249 -9.84 4.88 4.38
C GLY A 249 -9.17 3.50 4.46
N ALA A 250 -9.76 2.53 5.16
CA ALA A 250 -9.26 1.16 5.16
C ALA A 250 -9.57 0.38 3.87
N HIS A 251 -10.75 0.58 3.28
CA HIS A 251 -11.20 -0.21 2.11
C HIS A 251 -12.33 0.40 1.26
N GLY A 252 -12.75 1.63 1.53
CA GLY A 252 -13.99 2.21 1.02
C GLY A 252 -13.97 2.84 -0.38
N LEU A 253 -12.95 2.62 -1.21
CA LEU A 253 -12.87 3.23 -2.56
C LEU A 253 -13.24 2.24 -3.67
N HIS A 254 -13.91 2.74 -4.71
CA HIS A 254 -14.02 2.07 -6.01
C HIS A 254 -13.44 2.99 -7.11
N LEU A 255 -12.68 2.41 -8.04
CA LEU A 255 -12.08 3.10 -9.19
C LEU A 255 -12.12 2.19 -10.42
N THR A 256 -11.99 2.78 -11.62
CA THR A 256 -11.64 2.01 -12.81
C THR A 256 -10.17 1.56 -12.77
N PRO A 257 -9.78 0.50 -13.50
CA PRO A 257 -8.36 0.10 -13.58
C PRO A 257 -7.45 1.17 -14.19
N LEU A 258 -7.98 2.07 -15.03
CA LEU A 258 -7.25 3.21 -15.57
C LEU A 258 -7.01 4.33 -14.54
N ASP A 259 -7.97 4.56 -13.64
CA ASP A 259 -7.81 5.51 -12.53
C ASP A 259 -6.82 4.98 -11.48
N MET A 260 -6.82 3.67 -11.23
CA MET A 260 -5.77 3.01 -10.45
C MET A 260 -4.38 3.24 -11.07
N ALA A 261 -4.27 3.21 -12.41
CA ALA A 261 -3.02 3.50 -13.11
C ALA A 261 -2.63 4.99 -13.02
N ARG A 262 -3.59 5.93 -13.01
CA ARG A 262 -3.33 7.37 -12.79
C ARG A 262 -2.69 7.62 -11.42
N PHE A 263 -3.22 6.98 -10.37
CA PHE A 263 -2.65 7.07 -9.03
C PHE A 263 -1.22 6.50 -8.95
N GLY A 264 -0.96 5.36 -9.62
CA GLY A 264 0.40 4.83 -9.76
C GLY A 264 1.33 5.77 -10.52
N LEU A 265 0.84 6.43 -11.58
CA LEU A 265 1.63 7.36 -12.40
C LEU A 265 2.00 8.63 -11.63
N LEU A 266 1.09 9.14 -10.79
CA LEU A 266 1.41 10.25 -9.88
C LEU A 266 2.59 9.89 -8.96
N TYR A 267 2.58 8.69 -8.38
CA TYR A 267 3.66 8.20 -7.52
C TYR A 267 4.97 7.93 -8.29
N LEU A 268 4.91 7.45 -9.54
CA LEU A 268 6.11 7.30 -10.39
C LEU A 268 6.74 8.64 -10.82
N ASN A 269 6.01 9.76 -10.72
CA ASN A 269 6.52 11.09 -11.04
C ASN A 269 6.70 11.96 -9.77
N ASN A 270 7.06 11.33 -8.65
CA ASN A 270 7.35 11.99 -7.38
C ASN A 270 6.25 12.95 -6.90
N GLY A 271 4.99 12.61 -7.20
CA GLY A 271 3.82 13.40 -6.80
C GLY A 271 3.55 14.64 -7.66
N THR A 272 4.25 14.78 -8.79
CA THR A 272 3.97 15.81 -9.80
C THR A 272 3.00 15.30 -10.87
N TRP A 273 2.09 16.16 -11.31
CA TRP A 273 1.18 15.94 -12.44
C TRP A 273 1.09 17.20 -13.31
N ASP A 274 1.38 17.09 -14.61
CA ASP A 274 1.34 18.20 -15.59
C ASP A 274 2.01 19.51 -15.12
N GLY A 275 3.14 19.38 -14.41
CA GLY A 275 3.90 20.50 -13.85
C GLY A 275 3.41 21.05 -12.50
N GLU A 276 2.30 20.53 -11.96
CA GLU A 276 1.82 20.84 -10.62
C GLU A 276 2.24 19.76 -9.61
N GLN A 277 2.75 20.17 -8.44
CA GLN A 277 3.07 19.25 -7.34
C GLN A 277 1.81 18.97 -6.52
N ILE A 278 1.20 17.81 -6.72
CA ILE A 278 -0.06 17.38 -6.06
C ILE A 278 0.22 16.81 -4.66
N ILE A 279 1.28 15.99 -4.55
CA ILE A 279 1.79 15.38 -3.32
C ILE A 279 3.27 15.72 -3.27
N SER A 280 3.86 16.14 -2.14
CA SER A 280 5.29 16.45 -2.10
C SER A 280 6.18 15.23 -2.44
N GLU A 281 7.28 15.48 -3.16
CA GLU A 281 8.31 14.46 -3.45
C GLU A 281 8.81 13.80 -2.15
N SER A 282 8.98 14.59 -1.08
CA SER A 282 9.29 14.08 0.26
C SER A 282 8.26 13.08 0.76
N TRP A 283 6.95 13.32 0.55
CA TRP A 283 5.92 12.37 0.96
C TRP A 283 5.96 11.09 0.13
N VAL A 284 6.19 11.17 -1.18
CA VAL A 284 6.32 9.99 -2.05
C VAL A 284 7.52 9.12 -1.61
N ILE A 285 8.68 9.73 -1.38
CA ILE A 285 9.89 9.03 -0.91
C ILE A 285 9.66 8.41 0.48
N GLU A 286 9.09 9.16 1.43
CA GLU A 286 8.89 8.65 2.78
C GLU A 286 7.79 7.57 2.84
N SER A 287 6.70 7.74 2.09
CA SER A 287 5.59 6.76 2.08
C SER A 287 5.95 5.44 1.40
N THR A 288 6.90 5.45 0.48
CA THR A 288 7.42 4.24 -0.21
C THR A 288 8.71 3.68 0.41
N ARG A 289 9.19 4.24 1.53
CA ARG A 289 10.33 3.69 2.28
C ARG A 289 9.89 2.55 3.22
N ASN A 290 10.72 1.51 3.33
CA ASN A 290 10.56 0.45 4.33
C ASN A 290 10.70 0.98 5.78
N TYR A 291 9.66 0.75 6.58
CA TYR A 291 9.62 1.00 8.02
C TYR A 291 9.39 -0.27 8.88
N ALA A 292 8.88 -1.34 8.29
CA ALA A 292 8.67 -2.63 8.95
C ALA A 292 8.95 -3.79 8.00
N GLN A 293 9.83 -4.71 8.43
CA GLN A 293 9.97 -6.01 7.77
C GLN A 293 9.04 -7.02 8.46
N ILE A 294 8.01 -7.46 7.74
CA ILE A 294 6.94 -8.34 8.24
C ILE A 294 7.34 -9.83 8.11
N GLY A 295 8.19 -10.13 7.13
CA GLY A 295 8.67 -11.48 6.88
C GLY A 295 9.63 -11.55 5.69
N GLU A 296 9.69 -12.73 5.07
CA GLU A 296 10.46 -12.99 3.85
C GLU A 296 9.72 -14.03 3.00
N ARG A 297 9.79 -13.91 1.68
CA ARG A 297 9.30 -14.91 0.72
C ARG A 297 10.33 -15.16 -0.36
N TYR A 298 10.76 -16.42 -0.49
CA TYR A 298 11.76 -16.87 -1.47
C TYR A 298 13.07 -16.04 -1.50
N GLY A 299 13.52 -15.49 -0.37
CA GLY A 299 14.71 -14.63 -0.31
C GLY A 299 14.45 -13.13 -0.47
N VAL A 300 13.20 -12.69 -0.68
CA VAL A 300 12.83 -11.27 -0.72
C VAL A 300 12.09 -10.91 0.58
N PRO A 301 12.57 -9.94 1.36
CA PRO A 301 11.85 -9.39 2.49
C PRO A 301 10.46 -8.88 2.09
N ILE A 302 9.44 -9.13 2.91
CA ILE A 302 8.14 -8.48 2.80
C ILE A 302 8.19 -7.24 3.70
N GLN A 303 8.16 -6.05 3.10
CA GLN A 303 8.35 -4.78 3.80
C GLN A 303 7.11 -3.88 3.68
N TYR A 304 7.00 -2.87 4.55
CA TYR A 304 5.87 -1.94 4.57
C TYR A 304 6.33 -0.50 4.85
N GLY A 305 5.74 0.45 4.14
CA GLY A 305 5.95 1.90 4.30
C GLY A 305 4.76 2.61 4.93
N TYR A 306 4.45 3.83 4.50
CA TYR A 306 3.22 4.52 4.90
C TYR A 306 2.06 4.02 4.04
N GLN A 307 1.52 2.87 4.41
CA GLN A 307 0.39 2.20 3.75
C GLN A 307 0.68 1.73 2.30
N TRP A 308 1.95 1.42 2.03
CA TRP A 308 2.44 0.77 0.80
C TRP A 308 3.18 -0.51 1.15
N TRP A 309 3.00 -1.57 0.36
CA TRP A 309 3.84 -2.76 0.43
C TRP A 309 5.12 -2.52 -0.37
N ILE A 310 6.27 -2.87 0.20
CA ILE A 310 7.59 -2.58 -0.37
C ILE A 310 8.34 -3.89 -0.63
N PHE A 311 8.99 -3.99 -1.79
CA PHE A 311 9.82 -5.13 -2.17
C PHE A 311 11.11 -4.64 -2.86
N ASP A 312 12.24 -4.81 -2.17
CA ASP A 312 13.54 -4.33 -2.66
C ASP A 312 14.01 -5.00 -3.97
N GLN A 313 13.52 -6.21 -4.29
CA GLN A 313 14.05 -7.08 -5.35
C GLN A 313 12.98 -7.92 -6.09
N THR A 314 11.79 -7.39 -6.37
CA THR A 314 10.79 -8.03 -7.24
C THR A 314 11.37 -8.28 -8.64
N TYR A 315 11.68 -9.55 -8.94
CA TYR A 315 12.40 -9.99 -10.16
C TYR A 315 13.74 -9.27 -10.44
N GLY A 316 14.34 -8.71 -9.39
CA GLY A 316 15.59 -7.93 -9.43
C GLY A 316 15.42 -6.41 -9.58
N TYR A 317 14.20 -5.89 -9.39
CA TYR A 317 13.86 -4.47 -9.44
C TYR A 317 13.15 -4.03 -8.15
N PHE A 318 13.23 -2.74 -7.81
CA PHE A 318 12.43 -2.15 -6.74
C PHE A 318 10.95 -2.05 -7.17
N ASP A 319 10.04 -2.51 -6.31
CA ASP A 319 8.59 -2.48 -6.49
C ASP A 319 7.93 -1.99 -5.20
N PHE A 320 7.13 -0.93 -5.30
CA PHE A 320 6.18 -0.58 -4.26
C PHE A 320 4.76 -0.73 -4.82
N LEU A 321 3.87 -1.31 -4.03
CA LEU A 321 2.54 -1.64 -4.50
C LEU A 321 1.41 -1.45 -3.48
N ALA A 322 0.28 -1.02 -4.00
CA ALA A 322 -1.00 -1.11 -3.32
C ALA A 322 -1.54 -2.55 -3.49
N VAL A 323 -2.08 -3.14 -2.42
CA VAL A 323 -2.68 -4.49 -2.46
C VAL A 323 -4.03 -4.49 -1.77
N GLY A 324 -5.06 -4.87 -2.53
CA GLY A 324 -6.43 -5.08 -2.10
C GLY A 324 -6.77 -6.57 -2.00
N TYR A 325 -7.90 -6.85 -1.36
CA TYR A 325 -8.50 -8.17 -1.35
C TYR A 325 -8.98 -8.57 -2.75
N ALA A 326 -9.21 -9.87 -2.96
CA ALA A 326 -9.61 -10.46 -4.25
C ALA A 326 -8.66 -10.20 -5.44
N GLY A 327 -7.46 -9.64 -5.22
CA GLY A 327 -6.42 -9.49 -6.23
C GLY A 327 -6.18 -8.07 -6.76
N GLN A 328 -6.89 -7.05 -6.26
CA GLN A 328 -6.69 -5.66 -6.73
C GLN A 328 -5.26 -5.19 -6.43
N LYS A 329 -4.53 -4.70 -7.44
CA LYS A 329 -3.12 -4.32 -7.29
C LYS A 329 -2.75 -3.12 -8.14
N ILE A 330 -1.83 -2.31 -7.63
CA ILE A 330 -1.14 -1.25 -8.36
C ILE A 330 0.36 -1.45 -8.10
N HIS A 331 1.05 -2.18 -8.98
CA HIS A 331 2.50 -2.30 -8.93
C HIS A 331 3.17 -1.08 -9.55
N CYS A 332 4.18 -0.52 -8.90
CA CYS A 332 4.96 0.61 -9.40
C CYS A 332 6.45 0.26 -9.38
N PHE A 333 7.08 0.25 -10.56
CA PHE A 333 8.50 -0.06 -10.75
C PHE A 333 9.24 1.17 -11.28
N PRO A 334 9.80 2.06 -10.42
CA PRO A 334 10.43 3.31 -10.87
C PRO A 334 11.65 3.07 -11.78
N GLU A 335 12.49 2.09 -11.43
CA GLU A 335 13.66 1.68 -12.23
C GLU A 335 13.29 1.26 -13.67
N LEU A 336 12.02 0.93 -13.90
CA LEU A 336 11.49 0.48 -15.19
C LEU A 336 10.46 1.44 -15.79
N ASP A 337 10.14 2.58 -15.16
CA ASP A 337 9.05 3.49 -15.56
C ASP A 337 7.79 2.71 -16.01
N LEU A 338 7.33 1.82 -15.11
CA LEU A 338 6.33 0.79 -15.37
C LEU A 338 5.30 0.74 -14.23
N ILE A 339 4.02 0.71 -14.61
CA ILE A 339 2.89 0.41 -13.73
C ILE A 339 2.21 -0.84 -14.26
N VAL A 340 1.83 -1.75 -13.35
CA VAL A 340 0.94 -2.87 -13.68
C VAL A 340 -0.23 -2.87 -12.71
N VAL A 341 -1.43 -2.61 -13.24
CA VAL A 341 -2.68 -2.75 -12.48
C VAL A 341 -3.28 -4.11 -12.76
N PHE A 342 -3.76 -4.75 -11.69
CA PHE A 342 -4.62 -5.92 -11.77
C PHE A 342 -5.94 -5.59 -11.05
N THR A 343 -7.06 -5.95 -11.66
CA THR A 343 -8.33 -6.15 -10.96
C THR A 343 -8.81 -7.58 -11.16
N ALA A 344 -9.50 -8.12 -10.15
CA ALA A 344 -9.85 -9.52 -10.08
C ALA A 344 -11.00 -9.81 -9.09
N SER A 345 -11.68 -10.93 -9.29
CA SER A 345 -12.77 -11.42 -8.43
C SER A 345 -12.29 -12.50 -7.44
N ALA A 346 -11.04 -12.95 -7.57
CA ALA A 346 -10.33 -13.83 -6.65
C ALA A 346 -8.81 -13.57 -6.75
N ASP A 347 -8.04 -13.73 -5.66
CA ASP A 347 -6.57 -13.51 -5.75
C ASP A 347 -5.93 -14.51 -6.71
N ILE A 348 -5.27 -13.98 -7.74
CA ILE A 348 -4.65 -14.76 -8.81
C ILE A 348 -3.15 -14.93 -8.60
N ASN A 349 -2.62 -16.03 -9.15
CA ASN A 349 -1.18 -16.13 -9.36
C ASN A 349 -0.76 -15.25 -10.55
N ARG A 350 -0.21 -14.08 -10.23
CA ARG A 350 0.35 -13.11 -11.19
C ARG A 350 1.85 -13.30 -11.45
N ASP A 351 2.52 -14.24 -10.78
CA ASP A 351 3.97 -14.39 -10.92
C ASP A 351 4.38 -14.79 -12.35
N PRO A 352 3.68 -15.71 -13.05
CA PRO A 352 3.91 -15.95 -14.46
C PRO A 352 3.77 -14.68 -15.31
N ILE A 353 2.74 -13.86 -15.04
CA ILE A 353 2.46 -12.63 -15.79
C ILE A 353 3.64 -11.65 -15.70
N LEU A 354 4.08 -11.33 -14.48
CA LEU A 354 5.17 -10.38 -14.26
C LEU A 354 6.55 -10.94 -14.65
N ASN A 355 6.87 -12.16 -14.21
CA ASN A 355 8.20 -12.77 -14.36
C ASN A 355 8.50 -13.29 -15.76
N ASN A 356 7.50 -13.85 -16.46
CA ASN A 356 7.73 -14.53 -17.74
C ASN A 356 7.39 -13.63 -18.93
N TYR A 357 6.54 -12.62 -18.75
CA TYR A 357 6.07 -11.77 -19.85
C TYR A 357 6.38 -10.28 -19.65
N ILE A 358 5.78 -9.60 -18.66
CA ILE A 358 5.83 -8.12 -18.60
C ILE A 358 7.25 -7.59 -18.40
N ILE A 359 7.99 -8.09 -17.40
CA ILE A 359 9.35 -7.60 -17.16
C ILE A 359 10.32 -8.08 -18.26
N PRO A 360 10.31 -9.37 -18.69
CA PRO A 360 11.09 -9.79 -19.86
C PRO A 360 10.78 -9.02 -21.14
N ALA A 361 9.57 -8.49 -21.33
CA ALA A 361 9.25 -7.66 -22.48
C ALA A 361 10.08 -6.37 -22.50
N ILE A 362 10.43 -5.80 -21.34
CA ILE A 362 11.25 -4.59 -21.21
C ILE A 362 12.75 -4.90 -21.23
N VAL A 363 13.18 -5.96 -20.52
CA VAL A 363 14.62 -6.20 -20.25
C VAL A 363 15.20 -7.47 -20.87
N GLY A 364 14.42 -8.18 -21.68
CA GLY A 364 14.79 -9.41 -22.39
C GLY A 364 14.86 -10.67 -21.50
N LYS A 365 15.54 -10.58 -20.35
CA LYS A 365 15.55 -11.62 -19.30
C LYS A 365 15.50 -10.96 -17.92
N THR A 366 14.63 -11.46 -17.04
CA THR A 366 14.60 -11.00 -15.63
C THR A 366 15.95 -11.22 -14.95
N LYS A 367 16.37 -10.26 -14.12
CA LYS A 367 17.67 -10.29 -13.44
C LYS A 367 17.73 -11.39 -12.38
N SER A 368 16.58 -11.78 -11.82
CA SER A 368 16.44 -12.94 -10.94
C SER A 368 15.08 -13.63 -11.14
N ARG A 369 15.03 -14.95 -10.90
CA ARG A 369 13.78 -15.72 -10.82
C ARG A 369 13.29 -15.74 -9.36
N ILE A 370 12.71 -14.65 -8.86
CA ILE A 370 12.12 -14.65 -7.52
C ILE A 370 10.64 -14.24 -7.57
N THR A 371 9.80 -15.24 -7.32
CA THR A 371 8.33 -15.25 -7.34
C THR A 371 7.72 -14.53 -6.12
N LEU A 372 6.60 -13.81 -6.28
CA LEU A 372 5.88 -13.04 -5.24
C LEU A 372 4.33 -13.16 -5.28
N ASP A 373 3.77 -14.37 -5.38
CA ASP A 373 2.43 -14.67 -4.84
C ASP A 373 2.28 -14.17 -3.38
N PHE A 374 1.05 -13.84 -2.96
CA PHE A 374 0.78 -13.26 -1.63
C PHE A 374 -0.02 -14.18 -0.70
N LEU A 375 -1.27 -14.51 -1.07
CA LEU A 375 -2.27 -14.92 -0.08
C LEU A 375 -2.12 -16.34 0.51
N PRO A 376 -1.69 -17.40 -0.23
CA PRO A 376 -1.71 -18.78 0.26
C PRO A 376 -0.88 -19.09 1.52
N VAL A 377 0.03 -18.20 1.93
CA VAL A 377 0.94 -18.43 3.08
C VAL A 377 0.81 -17.39 4.19
N VAL A 378 0.16 -16.23 4.01
CA VAL A 378 -0.11 -15.37 5.20
C VAL A 378 -1.23 -15.94 6.09
N ILE A 379 -1.94 -16.98 5.62
CA ILE A 379 -2.74 -17.89 6.46
C ILE A 379 -1.86 -18.98 7.09
N ALA A 380 -0.83 -19.49 6.40
CA ALA A 380 -0.03 -20.65 6.87
C ALA A 380 1.23 -20.32 7.71
N LEU A 381 1.83 -19.14 7.57
CA LEU A 381 3.07 -18.78 8.30
C LEU A 381 2.84 -18.44 9.77
N PHE A 382 1.62 -18.03 10.16
CA PHE A 382 1.33 -17.53 11.51
C PHE A 382 0.36 -18.40 12.34
N VAL A 383 -0.27 -19.41 11.75
CA VAL A 383 -0.90 -20.53 12.51
C VAL A 383 0.15 -21.35 13.29
N GLY A 384 1.45 -21.13 13.02
CA GLY A 384 2.58 -21.92 13.51
C GLY A 384 3.44 -21.34 14.65
N VAL A 385 3.13 -20.18 15.25
CA VAL A 385 3.96 -19.63 16.37
C VAL A 385 3.12 -19.26 17.59
N THR A 386 2.74 -20.27 18.37
CA THR A 386 2.22 -20.07 19.72
C THR A 386 3.36 -19.87 20.71
N PHE A 387 3.79 -18.63 20.95
CA PHE A 387 4.57 -18.30 22.14
C PHE A 387 3.69 -18.36 23.39
N LYS A 388 3.38 -19.58 23.84
CA LYS A 388 2.90 -19.83 25.20
C LYS A 388 4.02 -19.48 26.19
N HIS A 389 4.07 -18.21 26.60
CA HIS A 389 4.72 -17.83 27.85
C HIS A 389 3.91 -18.42 29.02
N VAL A 390 4.19 -19.68 29.34
CA VAL A 390 3.69 -20.33 30.55
C VAL A 390 4.34 -19.65 31.75
N ILE A 391 3.63 -18.69 32.34
CA ILE A 391 3.98 -18.17 33.67
C ILE A 391 3.90 -19.34 34.65
N PRO A 392 5.00 -19.73 35.33
CA PRO A 392 4.94 -20.82 36.31
C PRO A 392 4.14 -20.34 37.53
N LYS A 393 2.94 -20.90 37.74
CA LYS A 393 2.25 -20.77 39.02
C LYS A 393 3.13 -21.34 40.12
N LYS A 394 3.69 -20.47 40.97
CA LYS A 394 4.27 -20.91 42.25
C LYS A 394 3.19 -21.66 43.03
N LYS A 395 3.46 -22.93 43.36
CA LYS A 395 2.72 -23.61 44.42
C LYS A 395 3.21 -23.02 45.74
N ASN A 396 2.29 -22.46 46.52
CA ASN A 396 2.54 -22.27 47.94
C ASN A 396 2.41 -23.64 48.63
N HIS A 397 3.34 -23.90 49.54
CA HIS A 397 3.19 -24.85 50.63
C HIS A 397 2.88 -24.06 51.91
#